data_AF-A0A4P1RGK7-F1
#
_entry.id   AF-A0A4P1RGK7-F1
#
_cell.length_a   1.000
_cell.length_b   1.000
_cell.length_c   1.000
_cell.angle_alpha   90.00
_cell.angle_beta   90.00
_cell.angle_gamma   90.00
#
_symmetry.space_group_name_H-M   'P 1'
#
loop_
_entity.id
_entity.type
_entity.pdbx_description
1 polymer ?
#
loop_
_entity_poly.entity_id
_entity_poly.type
_entity_poly.pdbx_seq_one_letter_code
_entity_poly.pdbx_strand_id
1 'polypeptide(L)'
;MEEIAEQMQNLRSKATELFIREEWEDSIDAYSHFITLSTQHQTPSDPDQLQKLHKSLCIAFCNRDEARFKIGYLYCALQDCDHALKIDGTHFKTLLCKGKILINLNRYPLECFRSTLIDPQAVENSEMVNGYVEKCKKFEYLSRTGSIDLSYWGGSGFQGKAPELAEHVGPVQIRKSEISGRGMFATKNIDAGSLILVTKAIPMRGVYGEFLMEDLKKIGGGVVEMEKALKLARDVYGKVVKKKAMRTLLELYIGA
;
A
#
# COMPACT_ATOMS: atom_id res chain seq x y z
N MET A 1 32.32 -4.93 -23.16
CA MET A 1 32.13 -5.43 -21.78
C MET A 1 32.38 -4.32 -20.77
N GLU A 2 33.52 -3.63 -20.84
CA GLU A 2 33.87 -2.52 -19.93
C GLU A 2 32.92 -1.32 -20.03
N GLU A 3 32.57 -0.88 -21.25
CA GLU A 3 31.62 0.22 -21.49
C GLU A 3 30.21 -0.06 -20.91
N ILE A 4 29.73 -1.29 -21.02
CA ILE A 4 28.40 -1.69 -20.47
C ILE A 4 28.43 -1.70 -18.94
N ALA A 5 29.52 -2.18 -18.34
CA ALA A 5 29.68 -2.18 -16.88
C ALA A 5 29.71 -0.75 -16.32
N GLU A 6 30.39 0.17 -17.02
CA GLU A 6 30.42 1.59 -16.68
C GLU A 6 29.03 2.23 -16.82
N GLN A 7 28.32 1.95 -17.91
CA GLN A 7 26.93 2.40 -18.11
C GLN A 7 26.00 1.90 -16.99
N MET A 8 26.08 0.62 -16.62
CA MET A 8 25.30 0.04 -15.51
C MET A 8 25.58 0.74 -14.18
N GLN A 9 26.87 1.00 -13.89
CA GLN A 9 27.27 1.68 -12.68
C GLN A 9 26.78 3.14 -12.64
N ASN A 10 26.86 3.86 -13.76
CA ASN A 10 26.36 5.23 -13.88
C ASN A 10 24.84 5.30 -13.72
N LEU A 11 24.10 4.38 -14.35
CA LEU A 11 22.65 4.29 -14.21
C LEU A 11 22.22 4.03 -12.76
N ARG A 12 22.89 3.11 -12.07
CA ARG A 12 22.62 2.80 -10.66
C ARG A 12 22.86 3.99 -9.75
N SER A 13 23.97 4.70 -9.94
CA SER A 13 24.31 5.89 -9.17
C SER A 13 23.27 6.98 -9.38
N LYS A 14 22.92 7.28 -10.64
CA LYS A 14 21.87 8.25 -11.00
C LYS A 14 20.51 7.89 -10.40
N ALA A 15 20.11 6.62 -10.50
CA ALA A 15 18.83 6.16 -9.94
C ALA A 15 18.77 6.35 -8.42
N THR A 16 19.90 6.14 -7.73
CA THR A 16 20.03 6.32 -6.29
C THR A 16 20.03 7.80 -5.89
N GLU A 17 20.66 8.66 -6.68
CA GLU A 17 20.60 10.12 -6.48
C GLU A 17 19.15 10.63 -6.61
N LEU A 18 18.44 10.24 -7.66
CA LEU A 18 17.03 10.58 -7.86
C LEU A 18 16.16 10.05 -6.72
N PHE A 19 16.42 8.84 -6.24
CA PHE A 19 15.72 8.25 -5.10
C PHE A 19 15.90 9.09 -3.83
N ILE A 20 17.15 9.51 -3.53
CA ILE A 20 17.46 10.33 -2.35
C ILE A 20 16.81 11.72 -2.46
N ARG A 21 16.67 12.25 -3.68
CA ARG A 21 15.95 13.51 -3.96
C ARG A 21 14.43 13.37 -3.95
N GLU A 22 13.91 12.18 -3.72
CA GLU A 22 12.48 11.87 -3.77
C GLU A 22 11.84 12.13 -5.16
N GLU A 23 12.65 12.14 -6.22
CA GLU A 23 12.22 12.18 -7.62
C GLU A 23 11.77 10.78 -8.04
N TRP A 24 10.64 10.34 -7.48
CA TRP A 24 10.22 8.94 -7.50
C TRP A 24 10.04 8.37 -8.91
N GLU A 25 9.38 9.11 -9.82
CA GLU A 25 9.10 8.64 -11.18
C GLU A 25 10.41 8.47 -11.97
N ASP A 26 11.28 9.49 -11.96
CA ASP A 26 12.59 9.43 -12.62
C ASP A 26 13.50 8.35 -12.02
N SER A 27 13.46 8.17 -10.70
CA SER A 27 14.18 7.10 -10.02
C SER A 27 13.69 5.71 -10.46
N ILE A 28 12.37 5.52 -10.59
CA ILE A 28 11.77 4.27 -11.06
C ILE A 28 12.21 3.97 -12.49
N ASP A 29 12.22 4.97 -13.37
CA ASP A 29 12.64 4.80 -14.77
C ASP A 29 14.12 4.45 -14.85
N ALA A 30 14.97 5.15 -14.11
CA ALA A 30 16.42 4.87 -14.05
C ALA A 30 16.72 3.48 -13.48
N TYR A 31 16.06 3.05 -12.39
CA TYR A 31 16.20 1.69 -11.87
C TYR A 31 15.65 0.65 -12.85
N SER A 32 14.57 0.94 -13.58
CA SER A 32 14.03 0.03 -14.59
C SER A 32 14.98 -0.17 -15.74
N HIS A 33 15.65 0.89 -16.20
CA HIS A 33 16.70 0.78 -17.21
C HIS A 33 17.89 -0.03 -16.71
N PHE A 34 18.37 0.24 -15.49
CA PHE A 34 19.44 -0.54 -14.86
C PHE A 34 19.09 -2.04 -14.75
N ILE A 35 17.89 -2.39 -14.28
CA ILE A 35 17.44 -3.78 -14.12
C ILE A 35 17.35 -4.48 -15.49
N THR A 36 16.82 -3.80 -16.51
CA THR A 36 16.70 -4.35 -17.86
C THR A 36 18.07 -4.65 -18.46
N LEU A 37 19.00 -3.69 -18.37
CA LEU A 37 20.37 -3.87 -18.85
C LEU A 37 21.10 -5.00 -18.11
N SER A 38 20.93 -5.04 -16.77
CA SER A 38 21.52 -6.08 -15.91
C SER A 38 21.02 -7.50 -16.22
N THR A 39 19.75 -7.64 -16.58
CA THR A 39 19.12 -8.95 -16.84
C THR A 39 19.40 -9.45 -18.25
N GLN A 40 19.47 -8.56 -19.24
CA GLN A 40 19.81 -8.91 -20.62
C GLN A 40 21.26 -9.37 -20.79
N HIS A 41 22.18 -8.82 -19.99
CA HIS A 41 23.60 -9.18 -20.03
C HIS A 41 24.00 -10.24 -19.00
N GLN A 42 23.07 -11.12 -18.58
CA GLN A 42 23.35 -12.26 -17.71
C GLN A 42 24.24 -13.32 -18.40
N THR A 43 25.55 -13.08 -18.45
CA THR A 43 26.57 -14.12 -18.66
C THR A 43 27.87 -13.85 -17.88
N PRO A 44 27.87 -13.58 -16.55
CA PRO A 44 29.12 -13.67 -15.81
C PRO A 44 29.53 -15.14 -15.74
N SER A 45 30.64 -15.50 -16.38
CA SER A 45 31.24 -16.85 -16.22
C SER A 45 31.87 -17.03 -14.83
N ASP A 46 32.01 -15.94 -14.08
CA ASP A 46 32.61 -15.87 -12.75
C ASP A 46 31.52 -15.78 -11.65
N PRO A 47 31.45 -16.76 -10.72
CA PRO A 47 30.53 -16.75 -9.58
C PRO A 47 30.59 -15.48 -8.72
N ASP A 48 31.76 -14.86 -8.56
CA ASP A 48 31.91 -13.67 -7.72
C ASP A 48 31.27 -12.43 -8.37
N GLN A 49 31.40 -12.32 -9.68
CA GLN A 49 30.73 -11.26 -10.46
C GLN A 49 29.22 -11.46 -10.47
N LEU A 50 28.76 -12.70 -10.58
CA LEU A 50 27.33 -13.03 -10.47
C LEU A 50 26.77 -12.64 -9.10
N GLN A 51 27.49 -12.93 -8.01
CA GLN A 51 27.06 -12.55 -6.67
C GLN A 51 27.00 -11.03 -6.48
N LYS A 52 27.98 -10.28 -7.01
CA LYS A 52 27.97 -8.81 -6.98
C LYS A 52 26.77 -8.25 -7.76
N LEU A 53 26.49 -8.80 -8.94
CA LEU A 53 25.35 -8.41 -9.76
C LEU A 53 24.02 -8.70 -9.04
N HIS A 54 23.88 -9.90 -8.46
CA HIS A 54 22.72 -10.28 -7.66
C HIS A 54 22.48 -9.32 -6.49
N LYS A 55 23.52 -8.97 -5.72
CA LYS A 55 23.40 -7.97 -4.64
C LYS A 55 22.94 -6.62 -5.17
N SER A 56 23.50 -6.16 -6.28
CA SER A 56 23.12 -4.89 -6.90
C SER A 56 21.67 -4.91 -7.43
N LEU A 57 21.24 -6.01 -8.05
CA LEU A 57 19.88 -6.19 -8.52
C LEU A 57 18.89 -6.21 -7.37
N CYS A 58 19.20 -6.93 -6.29
CA CYS A 58 18.37 -6.97 -5.08
C CYS A 58 18.13 -5.56 -4.54
N ILE A 59 19.19 -4.76 -4.37
CA ILE A 59 19.09 -3.36 -3.93
C ILE A 59 18.27 -2.50 -4.91
N ALA A 60 18.49 -2.66 -6.22
CA ALA A 60 17.75 -1.89 -7.22
C ALA A 60 16.25 -2.21 -7.21
N PHE A 61 15.88 -3.49 -7.09
CA PHE A 61 14.48 -3.90 -6.90
C PHE A 61 13.91 -3.30 -5.61
N CYS A 62 14.64 -3.34 -4.49
CA CYS A 62 14.18 -2.75 -3.23
C CYS A 62 13.89 -1.25 -3.33
N ASN A 63 14.85 -0.49 -3.88
CA ASN A 63 14.69 0.96 -3.98
C ASN A 63 13.57 1.32 -4.97
N ARG A 64 13.43 0.56 -6.07
CA ARG A 64 12.32 0.73 -7.01
C ARG A 64 10.97 0.38 -6.39
N ASP A 65 10.90 -0.66 -5.55
CA ASP A 65 9.68 -1.01 -4.82
C ASP A 65 9.26 0.10 -3.87
N GLU A 66 10.22 0.70 -3.17
CA GLU A 66 9.95 1.77 -2.22
C GLU A 66 9.47 3.03 -2.95
N ALA A 67 10.11 3.40 -4.06
CA ALA A 67 9.66 4.51 -4.90
C ALA A 67 8.24 4.27 -5.46
N ARG A 68 7.94 3.06 -5.95
CA ARG A 68 6.60 2.66 -6.41
C ARG A 68 5.56 2.70 -5.30
N PHE A 69 5.95 2.29 -4.09
CA PHE A 69 5.11 2.38 -2.90
C PHE A 69 4.77 3.84 -2.57
N LYS A 70 5.74 4.76 -2.63
CA LYS A 70 5.55 6.19 -2.36
C LYS A 70 4.54 6.84 -3.31
N ILE A 71 4.54 6.46 -4.59
CA ILE A 71 3.58 6.95 -5.58
C ILE A 71 2.29 6.11 -5.70
N GLY A 72 2.14 5.07 -4.87
CA GLY A 72 0.91 4.28 -4.76
C GLY A 72 0.75 3.12 -5.75
N TYR A 73 1.77 2.79 -6.54
CA TYR A 73 1.78 1.62 -7.43
C TYR A 73 2.09 0.32 -6.66
N LEU A 74 1.21 -0.04 -5.73
CA LEU A 74 1.40 -1.15 -4.78
C LEU A 74 1.64 -2.52 -5.45
N TYR A 75 0.97 -2.82 -6.56
CA TYR A 75 1.11 -4.10 -7.26
C TYR A 75 2.46 -4.22 -7.96
N CYS A 76 2.92 -3.15 -8.62
CA CYS A 76 4.24 -3.10 -9.23
C CYS A 76 5.35 -3.16 -8.17
N ALA A 77 5.15 -2.50 -7.02
CA ALA A 77 6.05 -2.59 -5.88
C ALA A 77 6.11 -4.04 -5.33
N LEU A 78 4.97 -4.71 -5.20
CA LEU A 78 4.93 -6.10 -4.73
C LEU A 78 5.70 -7.04 -5.67
N GLN A 79 5.57 -6.84 -6.99
CA GLN A 79 6.35 -7.59 -7.97
C GLN A 79 7.85 -7.38 -7.79
N ASP A 80 8.30 -6.16 -7.53
CA ASP A 80 9.72 -5.89 -7.27
C ASP A 80 10.21 -6.61 -6.02
N CYS A 81 9.43 -6.61 -4.95
CA CYS A 81 9.77 -7.38 -3.76
C CYS A 81 9.90 -8.88 -4.07
N ASP A 82 9.01 -9.44 -4.89
CA ASP A 82 9.07 -10.85 -5.29
C ASP A 82 10.32 -11.16 -6.13
N HIS A 83 10.75 -10.25 -7.01
CA HIS A 83 12.00 -10.40 -7.76
C HIS A 83 13.23 -10.32 -6.85
N ALA A 84 13.26 -9.36 -5.91
CA ALA A 84 14.33 -9.25 -4.94
C ALA A 84 14.43 -10.51 -4.04
N LEU A 85 13.32 -11.03 -3.54
CA LEU A 85 13.31 -12.23 -2.69
C LEU A 85 13.66 -13.53 -3.44
N LYS A 86 13.48 -13.57 -4.77
CA LYS A 86 14.00 -14.67 -5.58
C LYS A 86 15.53 -14.67 -5.65
N ILE A 87 16.17 -13.49 -5.51
CA ILE A 87 17.63 -13.34 -5.50
C ILE A 87 18.17 -13.59 -4.09
N ASP A 88 17.56 -12.98 -3.08
CA ASP A 88 17.89 -13.14 -1.66
C ASP A 88 16.60 -13.24 -0.84
N GLY A 89 16.23 -14.47 -0.48
CA GLY A 89 15.00 -14.76 0.26
C GLY A 89 14.96 -14.24 1.70
N THR A 90 16.10 -13.79 2.23
CA THR A 90 16.25 -13.28 3.59
C THR A 90 16.52 -11.77 3.62
N HIS A 91 16.51 -11.08 2.48
CA HIS A 91 16.84 -9.66 2.42
C HIS A 91 15.89 -8.81 3.30
N PHE A 92 16.44 -8.29 4.41
CA PHE A 92 15.69 -7.60 5.46
C PHE A 92 14.79 -6.47 4.92
N LYS A 93 15.36 -5.55 4.13
CA LYS A 93 14.61 -4.39 3.60
C LYS A 93 13.45 -4.82 2.69
N THR A 94 13.65 -5.86 1.87
CA THR A 94 12.59 -6.36 0.98
C THR A 94 11.44 -6.96 1.76
N LEU A 95 11.74 -7.78 2.77
CA LEU A 95 10.71 -8.40 3.61
C LEU A 95 9.89 -7.33 4.35
N LEU A 96 10.56 -6.30 4.87
CA LEU A 96 9.92 -5.16 5.52
C LEU A 96 9.02 -4.37 4.55
N CYS A 97 9.54 -4.03 3.36
CA CYS A 97 8.77 -3.32 2.33
C CYS A 97 7.57 -4.14 1.84
N LYS A 98 7.77 -5.43 1.54
CA LYS A 98 6.71 -6.36 1.15
C LYS A 98 5.60 -6.43 2.19
N GLY A 99 5.95 -6.52 3.47
CA GLY A 99 4.99 -6.48 4.58
C GLY A 99 4.17 -5.18 4.59
N LYS A 100 4.83 -4.02 4.46
CA LYS A 100 4.15 -2.70 4.38
C LYS A 100 3.19 -2.61 3.19
N ILE A 101 3.61 -3.08 2.00
CA ILE A 101 2.80 -3.10 0.78
C ILE A 101 1.57 -3.99 0.99
N LEU A 102 1.75 -5.19 1.54
CA LEU A 102 0.66 -6.13 1.76
C LEU A 102 -0.37 -5.59 2.78
N ILE A 103 0.07 -4.95 3.86
CA ILE A 103 -0.83 -4.26 4.80
C ILE A 103 -1.70 -3.20 4.08
N ASN A 104 -1.10 -2.45 3.14
CA ASN A 104 -1.82 -1.45 2.34
C ASN A 104 -2.81 -2.08 1.34
N LEU A 105 -2.55 -3.31 0.91
CA LEU A 105 -3.46 -4.15 0.12
C LEU A 105 -4.46 -4.94 1.00
N ASN A 106 -4.57 -4.61 2.30
CA ASN A 106 -5.43 -5.32 3.27
C ASN A 106 -5.12 -6.82 3.41
N ARG A 107 -3.86 -7.20 3.16
CA ARG A 107 -3.32 -8.53 3.43
C ARG A 107 -2.38 -8.41 4.63
N TYR A 108 -2.46 -9.32 5.59
CA TYR A 108 -1.74 -9.18 6.86
C TYR A 108 -0.69 -10.29 7.07
N PRO A 109 0.39 -10.32 6.27
CA PRO A 109 1.37 -11.40 6.27
C PRO A 109 2.34 -11.31 7.46
N LEU A 110 1.97 -11.89 8.59
CA LEU A 110 2.82 -11.93 9.79
C LEU A 110 4.22 -12.51 9.53
N GLU A 111 4.32 -13.46 8.60
CA GLU A 111 5.57 -14.13 8.23
C GLU A 111 6.61 -13.16 7.66
N CYS A 112 6.20 -12.17 6.85
CA CYS A 112 7.15 -11.20 6.28
C CYS A 112 7.93 -10.48 7.38
N PHE A 113 7.28 -10.10 8.48
CA PHE A 113 7.93 -9.42 9.59
C PHE A 113 8.69 -10.39 10.51
N ARG A 114 8.14 -11.58 10.77
CA ARG A 114 8.83 -12.59 11.60
C ARG A 114 10.14 -13.06 10.96
N SER A 115 10.17 -13.24 9.65
CA SER A 115 11.40 -13.61 8.92
C SER A 115 12.51 -12.57 9.08
N THR A 116 12.16 -11.28 9.26
CA THR A 116 13.17 -10.24 9.51
C THR A 116 13.81 -10.33 10.88
N LEU A 117 13.15 -10.93 11.88
CA LEU A 117 13.67 -11.09 13.25
C LEU A 117 14.75 -12.18 13.38
N ILE A 118 14.98 -12.96 12.32
CA ILE A 118 15.98 -14.03 12.29
C ILE A 118 17.37 -13.46 11.97
N ASP A 119 17.44 -12.28 11.35
CA ASP A 119 18.69 -11.63 10.93
C ASP A 119 19.36 -10.87 12.10
N PRO A 120 20.69 -10.95 12.30
CA PRO A 120 21.44 -10.13 13.26
C PRO A 120 21.19 -8.61 13.15
N GLN A 121 20.88 -8.07 11.97
CA GLN A 121 20.50 -6.66 11.78
C GLN A 121 19.14 -6.28 12.42
N ALA A 122 18.38 -7.28 12.88
CA ALA A 122 17.08 -7.07 13.50
C ALA A 122 17.16 -6.46 14.90
N VAL A 123 18.29 -6.57 15.62
CA VAL A 123 18.39 -6.07 17.00
C VAL A 123 18.14 -4.57 17.05
N GLU A 124 18.72 -3.81 16.12
CA GLU A 124 18.54 -2.35 16.02
C GLU A 124 17.11 -1.98 15.56
N ASN A 125 16.47 -2.83 14.76
CA ASN A 125 15.14 -2.57 14.18
C ASN A 125 13.99 -3.31 14.90
N SER A 126 14.27 -3.97 16.03
CA SER A 126 13.36 -4.93 16.66
C SER A 126 12.05 -4.28 17.12
N GLU A 127 12.12 -3.07 17.70
CA GLU A 127 10.93 -2.34 18.13
C GLU A 127 10.00 -1.97 16.96
N MET A 128 10.59 -1.46 15.87
CA MET A 128 9.85 -1.16 14.63
C MET A 128 9.18 -2.42 14.06
N VAL A 129 9.93 -3.52 13.95
CA VAL A 129 9.41 -4.78 13.41
C VAL A 129 8.29 -5.33 14.29
N ASN A 130 8.46 -5.30 15.61
CA ASN A 130 7.42 -5.71 16.56
C ASN A 130 6.17 -4.84 16.43
N GLY A 131 6.31 -3.52 16.20
CA GLY A 131 5.20 -2.63 15.90
C GLY A 131 4.39 -3.08 14.67
N TYR A 132 5.06 -3.55 13.61
CA TYR A 132 4.37 -4.12 12.44
C TYR A 132 3.73 -5.49 12.71
N VAL A 133 4.38 -6.35 13.50
CA VAL A 133 3.81 -7.64 13.92
C VAL A 133 2.50 -7.44 14.69
N GLU A 134 2.49 -6.55 15.69
CA GLU A 134 1.28 -6.25 16.46
C GLU A 134 0.20 -5.59 15.60
N LYS A 135 0.59 -4.71 14.68
CA LYS A 135 -0.33 -4.10 13.71
C LYS A 135 -0.98 -5.15 12.80
N CYS A 136 -0.21 -6.12 12.30
CA CYS A 136 -0.75 -7.22 11.50
C CYS A 136 -1.75 -8.07 12.29
N LYS A 137 -1.41 -8.48 13.52
CA LYS A 137 -2.32 -9.26 14.39
C LYS A 137 -3.63 -8.52 14.62
N LYS A 138 -3.54 -7.21 14.94
CA LYS A 138 -4.71 -6.35 15.14
C LYS A 138 -5.57 -6.29 13.88
N PHE A 139 -4.98 -6.03 12.71
CA PHE A 139 -5.75 -5.92 11.47
C PHE A 139 -6.33 -7.25 11.00
N GLU A 140 -5.63 -8.36 11.18
CA GLU A 140 -6.14 -9.70 10.90
C GLU A 140 -7.35 -10.01 11.78
N TYR A 141 -7.25 -9.71 13.09
CA TYR A 141 -8.38 -9.85 14.01
C TYR A 141 -9.58 -9.02 13.55
N LEU A 142 -9.39 -7.71 13.32
CA LEU A 142 -10.45 -6.80 12.87
C LEU A 142 -11.07 -7.23 11.55
N SER A 143 -10.26 -7.70 10.60
CA SER A 143 -10.73 -8.14 9.29
C SER A 143 -11.58 -9.40 9.38
N ARG A 144 -11.23 -10.32 10.28
CA ARG A 144 -11.95 -11.57 10.48
C ARG A 144 -13.24 -11.38 11.30
N THR A 145 -13.21 -10.55 12.33
CA THR A 145 -14.33 -10.45 13.28
C THR A 145 -15.25 -9.26 13.06
N GLY A 146 -14.77 -8.21 12.39
CA GLY A 146 -15.49 -6.94 12.29
C GLY A 146 -15.62 -6.22 13.65
N SER A 147 -14.87 -6.61 14.68
CA SER A 147 -14.96 -6.03 16.02
C SER A 147 -14.36 -4.62 16.06
N ILE A 148 -15.12 -3.63 15.61
CA ILE A 148 -14.72 -2.23 15.62
C ILE A 148 -15.29 -1.53 16.85
N ASP A 149 -14.41 -0.95 17.66
CA ASP A 149 -14.79 -0.05 18.74
C ASP A 149 -14.44 1.39 18.36
N LEU A 150 -15.47 2.22 18.16
CA LEU A 150 -15.34 3.66 17.93
C LEU A 150 -15.81 4.47 19.13
N SER A 151 -16.17 3.85 20.25
CA SER A 151 -16.87 4.52 21.37
C SER A 151 -16.04 5.66 21.94
N TYR A 152 -14.73 5.44 22.12
CA TYR A 152 -13.81 6.47 22.58
C TYR A 152 -13.69 7.64 21.59
N TRP A 153 -13.53 7.33 20.29
CA TRP A 153 -13.36 8.36 19.26
C TRP A 153 -14.66 9.13 18.99
N GLY A 154 -15.81 8.46 19.04
CA GLY A 154 -17.12 9.13 19.00
C GLY A 154 -17.36 10.00 20.24
N GLY A 155 -17.00 9.49 21.42
CA GLY A 155 -17.11 10.22 22.68
C GLY A 155 -16.20 11.45 22.76
N SER A 156 -15.07 11.45 22.04
CA SER A 156 -14.18 12.62 21.93
C SER A 156 -14.67 13.67 20.91
N GLY A 157 -15.86 13.51 20.35
CA GLY A 157 -16.32 14.35 19.24
C GLY A 157 -15.43 14.19 18.00
N PHE A 158 -14.88 12.98 17.81
CA PHE A 158 -13.94 12.63 16.76
C PHE A 158 -12.61 13.39 16.79
N GLN A 159 -12.26 13.97 17.93
CA GLN A 159 -10.98 14.62 18.13
C GLN A 159 -9.88 13.57 18.39
N GLY A 160 -8.66 13.90 17.98
CA GLY A 160 -7.48 13.05 18.15
C GLY A 160 -7.22 12.06 17.02
N LYS A 161 -6.36 11.08 17.28
CA LYS A 161 -5.95 10.07 16.29
C LYS A 161 -7.10 9.12 16.00
N ALA A 162 -7.55 9.07 14.75
CA ALA A 162 -8.56 8.11 14.31
C ALA A 162 -8.11 6.67 14.60
N PRO A 163 -9.02 5.78 15.05
CA PRO A 163 -8.69 4.39 15.28
C PRO A 163 -8.30 3.72 13.95
N GLU A 164 -7.30 2.84 14.01
CA GLU A 164 -6.92 2.08 12.84
C GLU A 164 -7.94 0.97 12.57
N LEU A 165 -8.48 0.95 11.35
CA LEU A 165 -9.48 -0.02 10.91
C LEU A 165 -8.91 -1.01 9.90
N ALA A 166 -9.52 -2.18 9.79
CA ALA A 166 -9.28 -3.17 8.74
C ALA A 166 -10.53 -3.35 7.88
N GLU A 167 -10.36 -3.86 6.65
CA GLU A 167 -11.52 -4.24 5.84
C GLU A 167 -12.12 -5.54 6.39
N HIS A 168 -13.45 -5.57 6.53
CA HIS A 168 -14.18 -6.73 7.03
C HIS A 168 -15.30 -7.05 6.05
N VAL A 169 -15.42 -8.32 5.69
CA VAL A 169 -16.52 -8.84 4.89
C VAL A 169 -17.16 -9.95 5.71
N GLY A 170 -18.40 -9.71 6.13
CA GLY A 170 -19.20 -10.65 6.90
C GLY A 170 -19.74 -11.79 6.03
N PRO A 171 -20.79 -12.49 6.46
CA PRO A 171 -21.36 -13.63 5.77
C PRO A 171 -22.21 -13.24 4.55
N VAL A 172 -21.58 -12.57 3.58
CA VAL A 172 -22.20 -12.10 2.35
C VAL A 172 -21.32 -12.38 1.14
N GLN A 173 -21.96 -12.51 -0.02
CA GLN A 173 -21.30 -12.69 -1.30
C GLN A 173 -22.01 -11.90 -2.40
N ILE A 174 -21.26 -11.49 -3.42
CA ILE A 174 -21.82 -10.84 -4.61
C ILE A 174 -22.13 -11.93 -5.65
N ARG A 175 -23.38 -11.98 -6.12
CA ARG A 175 -23.82 -12.90 -7.18
C ARG A 175 -24.66 -12.18 -8.22
N LYS A 176 -24.86 -12.79 -9.39
CA LYS A 176 -25.81 -12.28 -10.39
C LYS A 176 -27.21 -12.26 -9.78
N SER A 177 -27.92 -11.17 -9.98
CA SER A 177 -29.29 -10.99 -9.50
C SER A 177 -30.24 -11.05 -10.68
N GLU A 178 -31.43 -11.60 -10.45
CA GLU A 178 -32.49 -11.70 -11.45
C GLU A 178 -33.13 -10.34 -11.76
N ILE A 179 -33.09 -9.42 -10.79
CA ILE A 179 -33.77 -8.13 -10.89
C ILE A 179 -32.85 -6.98 -11.33
N SER A 180 -31.55 -7.06 -11.05
CA SER A 180 -30.61 -6.00 -11.41
C SER A 180 -29.18 -6.49 -11.32
N GLY A 181 -28.57 -6.78 -12.47
CA GLY A 181 -27.14 -7.05 -12.61
C GLY A 181 -26.58 -8.02 -11.56
N ARG A 182 -25.94 -7.47 -10.52
CA ARG A 182 -25.39 -8.23 -9.38
C ARG A 182 -25.96 -7.70 -8.07
N GLY A 183 -26.26 -8.61 -7.15
CA GLY A 183 -26.73 -8.33 -5.79
C GLY A 183 -25.79 -8.88 -4.73
N MET A 184 -25.92 -8.36 -3.52
CA MET A 184 -25.27 -8.91 -2.32
C MET A 184 -26.24 -9.86 -1.63
N PHE A 185 -25.79 -11.08 -1.35
CA PHE A 185 -26.61 -12.15 -0.78
C PHE A 185 -25.96 -12.67 0.49
N ALA A 186 -26.75 -12.90 1.52
CA ALA A 186 -26.28 -13.59 2.72
C ALA A 186 -25.88 -15.04 2.38
N THR A 187 -24.79 -15.51 2.99
CA THR A 187 -24.34 -16.91 2.88
C THR A 187 -24.86 -17.78 4.03
N LYS A 188 -25.35 -17.15 5.09
CA LYS A 188 -26.03 -17.76 6.25
C LYS A 188 -26.99 -16.75 6.87
N ASN A 189 -27.78 -17.16 7.86
CA ASN A 189 -28.62 -16.25 8.63
C ASN A 189 -27.76 -15.16 9.31
N ILE A 190 -28.26 -13.92 9.28
CA ILE A 190 -27.61 -12.75 9.85
C ILE A 190 -28.59 -12.10 10.82
N ASP A 191 -28.18 -11.91 12.07
CA ASP A 191 -29.00 -11.24 13.06
C ASP A 191 -29.10 -9.75 12.76
N ALA A 192 -30.29 -9.18 13.02
CA ALA A 192 -30.50 -7.74 12.87
C ALA A 192 -29.50 -6.95 13.73
N GLY A 193 -28.85 -5.96 13.13
CA GLY A 193 -27.80 -5.17 13.79
C GLY A 193 -26.37 -5.72 13.64
N SER A 194 -26.19 -6.90 13.03
CA SER A 194 -24.85 -7.42 12.75
C SER A 194 -24.09 -6.55 11.74
N LEU A 195 -22.79 -6.37 11.97
CA LEU A 195 -21.90 -5.75 10.99
C LEU A 195 -21.64 -6.72 9.83
N ILE A 196 -21.89 -6.24 8.61
CA ILE A 196 -21.79 -7.08 7.39
C ILE A 196 -20.62 -6.67 6.50
N LEU A 197 -20.25 -5.40 6.51
CA LEU A 197 -19.21 -4.88 5.62
C LEU A 197 -18.52 -3.67 6.24
N VAL A 198 -17.20 -3.69 6.22
CA VAL A 198 -16.34 -2.54 6.48
C VAL A 198 -15.42 -2.42 5.29
N THR A 199 -15.64 -1.39 4.48
CA THR A 199 -14.64 -0.93 3.54
C THR A 199 -13.88 0.21 4.19
N LYS A 200 -12.54 0.23 4.12
CA LYS A 200 -11.75 1.36 4.61
C LYS A 200 -12.12 2.63 3.84
N ALA A 201 -13.05 3.39 4.40
CA ALA A 201 -13.35 4.75 4.00
C ALA A 201 -13.58 5.58 5.27
N ILE A 202 -12.53 6.32 5.67
CA ILE A 202 -12.70 7.51 6.50
C ILE A 202 -11.82 8.59 5.87
N PRO A 203 -12.33 9.53 5.06
CA PRO A 203 -11.95 10.91 5.26
C PRO A 203 -12.75 11.42 6.46
N MET A 204 -12.08 12.18 7.30
CA MET A 204 -12.77 13.17 8.09
C MET A 204 -12.48 14.50 7.42
N ARG A 205 -13.45 15.02 6.66
CA ARG A 205 -13.41 16.39 6.15
C ARG A 205 -14.17 17.31 7.12
N GLY A 206 -13.69 17.39 8.35
CA GLY A 206 -13.86 18.58 9.20
C GLY A 206 -12.78 19.63 8.87
N VAL A 207 -11.56 19.18 8.59
CA VAL A 207 -10.38 20.08 8.48
C VAL A 207 -10.22 20.73 7.10
N TYR A 208 -10.50 20.04 5.99
CA TYR A 208 -10.50 20.74 4.69
C TYR A 208 -11.78 21.57 4.47
N GLY A 209 -12.82 21.39 5.29
CA GLY A 209 -13.94 22.33 5.32
C GLY A 209 -13.41 23.68 5.76
N GLU A 210 -12.73 23.71 6.91
CA GLU A 210 -12.11 24.91 7.47
C GLU A 210 -11.00 25.49 6.59
N PHE A 211 -10.05 24.69 6.08
CA PHE A 211 -8.97 25.19 5.22
C PHE A 211 -9.47 25.73 3.87
N LEU A 212 -10.42 25.06 3.19
CA LEU A 212 -11.06 25.65 2.00
C LEU A 212 -11.93 26.86 2.36
N MET A 213 -12.59 26.87 3.53
CA MET A 213 -13.41 28.01 3.96
C MET A 213 -12.55 29.25 4.20
N GLU A 214 -11.36 29.07 4.76
CA GLU A 214 -10.44 30.16 5.10
C GLU A 214 -9.76 30.71 3.84
N ASP A 215 -9.40 29.85 2.88
CA ASP A 215 -8.87 30.28 1.59
C ASP A 215 -9.95 30.84 0.65
N LEU A 216 -11.17 30.32 0.65
CA LEU A 216 -12.30 30.88 -0.13
C LEU A 216 -12.86 32.19 0.46
N LYS A 217 -12.83 32.36 1.78
CA LYS A 217 -13.12 33.66 2.43
C LYS A 217 -12.11 34.73 2.01
N LYS A 218 -10.84 34.37 1.85
CA LYS A 218 -9.79 35.27 1.35
C LYS A 218 -9.99 35.66 -0.13
N ILE A 219 -10.64 34.81 -0.91
CA ILE A 219 -10.93 35.05 -2.35
C ILE A 219 -12.27 35.81 -2.54
N GLY A 220 -13.02 36.08 -1.47
CA GLY A 220 -14.26 36.85 -1.52
C GLY A 220 -15.46 36.10 -2.13
N GLY A 221 -15.39 34.77 -2.21
CA GLY A 221 -16.45 33.95 -2.80
C GLY A 221 -17.70 33.91 -1.93
N GLY A 222 -18.85 34.26 -2.50
CA GLY A 222 -20.13 34.26 -1.78
C GLY A 222 -20.60 32.85 -1.38
N VAL A 223 -21.58 32.78 -0.49
CA VAL A 223 -22.17 31.53 0.07
C VAL A 223 -22.52 30.49 -1.02
N VAL A 224 -22.91 30.95 -2.22
CA VAL A 224 -23.29 30.11 -3.36
C VAL A 224 -22.09 29.39 -4.00
N GLU A 225 -20.92 30.01 -4.08
CA GLU A 225 -19.71 29.38 -4.63
C GLU A 225 -19.12 28.35 -3.68
N MET A 226 -19.26 28.63 -2.37
CA MET A 226 -18.91 27.71 -1.30
C MET A 226 -19.74 26.42 -1.36
N GLU A 227 -21.05 26.54 -1.62
CA GLU A 227 -21.93 25.38 -1.77
C GLU A 227 -21.56 24.52 -2.99
N LYS A 228 -21.20 25.14 -4.12
CA LYS A 228 -20.72 24.45 -5.33
C LYS A 228 -19.40 23.71 -5.09
N ALA A 229 -18.43 24.31 -4.41
CA ALA A 229 -17.16 23.69 -4.08
C ALA A 229 -17.32 22.48 -3.14
N LEU A 230 -18.20 22.60 -2.13
CA LEU A 230 -18.54 21.49 -1.23
C LEU A 230 -19.26 20.35 -1.95
N LYS A 231 -20.08 20.64 -2.96
CA LYS A 231 -20.75 19.63 -3.78
C LYS A 231 -19.74 18.89 -4.66
N LEU A 232 -18.83 19.62 -5.29
CA LEU A 232 -17.75 19.05 -6.11
C LEU A 232 -16.80 18.16 -5.30
N ALA A 233 -16.41 18.60 -4.10
CA ALA A 233 -15.55 17.83 -3.21
C ALA A 233 -16.24 16.54 -2.72
N ARG A 234 -17.55 16.60 -2.42
CA ARG A 234 -18.37 15.42 -2.09
C ARG A 234 -18.47 14.45 -3.27
N ASP A 235 -18.65 14.95 -4.49
CA ASP A 235 -18.72 14.13 -5.70
C ASP A 235 -17.39 13.44 -6.02
N VAL A 236 -16.27 14.16 -5.91
CA VAL A 236 -14.92 13.60 -6.12
C VAL A 236 -14.63 12.56 -5.05
N TYR A 237 -14.92 12.86 -3.78
CA TYR A 237 -14.77 11.93 -2.67
C TYR A 237 -15.64 10.67 -2.87
N GLY A 238 -16.91 10.84 -3.24
CA GLY A 238 -17.83 9.75 -3.55
C GLY A 238 -17.31 8.87 -4.69
N LYS A 239 -16.73 9.46 -5.74
CA LYS A 239 -16.12 8.71 -6.86
C LYS A 239 -14.88 7.91 -6.42
N VAL A 240 -14.01 8.48 -5.59
CA VAL A 240 -12.80 7.81 -5.10
C VAL A 240 -13.15 6.65 -4.15
N VAL A 241 -14.08 6.86 -3.23
CA VAL A 241 -14.56 5.78 -2.34
C VAL A 241 -15.29 4.72 -3.11
N LYS A 242 -16.13 5.09 -4.08
CA LYS A 242 -16.78 4.12 -4.96
C LYS A 242 -15.74 3.31 -5.72
N LYS A 243 -14.65 3.90 -6.23
CA LYS A 243 -13.58 3.17 -6.92
C LYS A 243 -12.83 2.20 -5.98
N LYS A 244 -12.55 2.62 -4.74
CA LYS A 244 -11.85 1.78 -3.74
C LYS A 244 -12.74 0.64 -3.23
N ALA A 245 -14.00 0.94 -2.89
CA ALA A 245 -15.01 -0.06 -2.54
C ALA A 245 -15.27 -1.04 -3.69
N MET A 246 -15.33 -0.55 -4.94
CA MET A 246 -15.44 -1.42 -6.12
C MET A 246 -14.21 -2.31 -6.31
N ARG A 247 -13.00 -1.86 -5.96
CA ARG A 247 -11.80 -2.73 -5.98
C ARG A 247 -11.90 -3.84 -4.93
N THR A 248 -12.29 -3.53 -3.69
CA THR A 248 -12.56 -4.55 -2.65
C THR A 248 -13.64 -5.54 -3.11
N LEU A 249 -14.71 -5.06 -3.74
CA LEU A 249 -15.77 -5.93 -4.30
C LEU A 249 -15.27 -6.79 -5.50
N LEU A 250 -14.30 -6.29 -6.28
CA LEU A 250 -13.66 -7.06 -7.36
C LEU A 250 -12.69 -8.12 -6.82
N GLU A 251 -12.00 -7.85 -5.71
CA GLU A 251 -11.12 -8.83 -5.06
C GLU A 251 -11.96 -9.99 -4.45
N LEU A 252 -13.13 -9.69 -3.89
CA LEU A 252 -14.12 -10.71 -3.50
C LEU A 252 -14.65 -11.53 -4.69
N TYR A 253 -14.60 -10.99 -5.91
CA TYR A 253 -15.09 -11.65 -7.12
C TYR A 253 -14.07 -12.60 -7.74
N ILE A 254 -12.77 -12.33 -7.60
CA ILE A 254 -11.69 -13.16 -8.19
C ILE A 254 -11.29 -14.32 -7.27
N GLY A 255 -11.57 -14.23 -5.97
CA GLY A 255 -11.30 -15.29 -4.98
C GLY A 255 -12.40 -16.36 -4.84
N ALA A 256 -13.37 -16.42 -5.75
CA ALA A 256 -14.48 -17.38 -5.77
C ALA A 256 -14.37 -18.35 -6.96
#